data_AF-A0A9P1CD20-F1
#
_entry.id   AF-A0A9P1CD20-F1
#
_cell.length_a   1.000
_cell.length_b   1.000
_cell.length_c   1.000
_cell.angle_alpha   90.00
_cell.angle_beta   90.00
_cell.angle_gamma   90.00
#
_symmetry.space_group_name_H-M   'P 1'
#
loop_
_entity.id
_entity.type
_entity.pdbx_description
1 polymer ?
#
loop_
_entity_poly.entity_id
_entity_poly.type
_entity_poly.pdbx_seq_one_letter_code
_entity_poly.pdbx_strand_id
1 'polypeptide(L)'
;MPRMPRETTGSEEAASRSPRCSGRERSADEEPPESTLKIEEFTVSWQRPGVPCWENEAFKIFQRAGFVIVNDVLTDDQSEKVLKTCEDVARQIIEIDPRGNRAKGRYSIGTAFSSGSSLHLPEFSEHLLGAGVILEPLLCKIFHKDGKADFQCYSGGGDFVVPGVEEYQPLHGDIEMKFHDEKMPPPFVSVNFCVQPLTTWNGPIRMVPGKTRLDWDGRTEPIEWRHSRLCPVPVGAALLRDVRILHGGTPNLSNKIRFLPSVEFVSEAFQIQYPEWWPPVRCITQRTYDALDKTVQRRCKGLVADDGADVENVKIDFEFEQRGKEPGSLAVSLPTSEPELPAPELLATEQDDGPTEDSRTVEEIEEKGSEASPEGRTEFF
;
A
#
# COMPACT_ATOMS: atom_id res chain seq x y z
N MET A 1 40.80 -74.13 -32.33
CA MET A 1 41.86 -74.59 -31.40
C MET A 1 43.06 -73.69 -31.59
N PRO A 2 43.77 -73.20 -30.55
CA PRO A 2 43.40 -73.03 -29.12
C PRO A 2 42.49 -71.78 -28.95
N ARG A 3 42.39 -71.00 -27.85
CA ARG A 3 42.27 -71.28 -26.39
C ARG A 3 41.40 -70.19 -25.71
N MET A 4 41.11 -70.39 -24.42
CA MET A 4 40.62 -69.45 -23.37
C MET A 4 41.77 -69.29 -22.32
N PRO A 5 41.82 -68.29 -21.41
CA PRO A 5 40.72 -67.95 -20.48
C PRO A 5 40.52 -66.48 -20.02
N ARG A 6 39.43 -66.34 -19.24
CA ARG A 6 38.89 -65.22 -18.45
C ARG A 6 39.90 -64.30 -17.75
N GLU A 7 39.47 -63.05 -17.56
CA GLU A 7 39.38 -62.45 -16.21
C GLU A 7 38.22 -61.45 -16.11
N THR A 8 37.77 -61.15 -14.88
CA THR A 8 36.53 -60.41 -14.59
C THR A 8 36.77 -59.21 -13.68
N THR A 9 36.54 -58.01 -14.19
CA THR A 9 36.23 -56.76 -13.48
C THR A 9 35.24 -56.00 -14.38
N GLY A 10 34.34 -55.14 -13.92
CA GLY A 10 34.11 -54.50 -12.63
C GLY A 10 33.29 -53.26 -12.98
N SER A 11 32.05 -53.18 -12.51
CA SER A 11 31.09 -52.15 -12.93
C SER A 11 31.38 -50.80 -12.27
N GLU A 12 31.54 -49.73 -13.06
CA GLU A 12 31.43 -48.35 -12.58
C GLU A 12 30.47 -47.56 -13.48
N GLU A 13 29.22 -47.48 -13.04
CA GLU A 13 28.20 -46.60 -13.59
C GLU A 13 28.33 -45.23 -12.91
N ALA A 14 28.54 -44.17 -13.70
CA ALA A 14 28.89 -42.85 -13.18
C ALA A 14 27.70 -42.12 -12.54
N ALA A 15 27.42 -42.43 -11.27
CA ALA A 15 26.39 -41.76 -10.49
C ALA A 15 26.75 -40.28 -10.21
N SER A 16 26.08 -39.37 -10.92
CA SER A 16 26.16 -37.92 -10.68
C SER A 16 25.69 -37.58 -9.28
N ARG A 17 26.61 -37.21 -8.38
CA ARG A 17 26.27 -36.76 -7.02
C ARG A 17 25.78 -35.31 -7.04
N SER A 18 24.48 -35.12 -7.21
CA SER A 18 23.83 -33.86 -6.83
C SER A 18 24.09 -33.56 -5.35
N PRO A 19 24.31 -32.30 -4.94
CA PRO A 19 24.41 -31.96 -3.53
C PRO A 19 23.06 -32.28 -2.87
N ARG A 20 23.04 -33.19 -1.90
CA ARG A 20 21.90 -33.35 -1.01
C ARG A 20 21.80 -32.09 -0.18
N CYS A 21 20.93 -31.16 -0.60
CA CYS A 21 20.41 -30.14 0.28
C CYS A 21 19.73 -30.90 1.43
N SER A 22 20.32 -30.85 2.62
CA SER A 22 19.80 -31.51 3.81
C SER A 22 18.59 -30.71 4.31
N GLY A 23 17.47 -30.90 3.61
CA GLY A 23 16.16 -30.46 4.04
C GLY A 23 15.86 -31.06 5.40
N ARG A 24 16.15 -30.29 6.45
CA ARG A 24 15.67 -30.58 7.80
C ARG A 24 14.17 -30.31 7.76
N GLU A 25 13.38 -31.37 7.70
CA GLU A 25 11.94 -31.29 7.96
C GLU A 25 11.77 -30.56 9.29
N ARG A 26 11.23 -29.33 9.25
CA ARG A 26 10.85 -28.64 10.47
C ARG A 26 9.63 -29.38 11.00
N SER A 27 9.71 -29.86 12.23
CA SER A 27 8.55 -30.39 12.93
C SER A 27 7.47 -29.32 12.96
N ALA A 28 6.22 -29.70 12.68
CA ALA A 28 5.07 -28.79 12.74
C ALA A 28 4.86 -28.15 14.13
N ASP A 29 5.57 -28.67 15.15
CA ASP A 29 5.57 -28.23 16.55
C ASP A 29 6.61 -27.13 16.89
N GLU A 30 7.47 -26.70 15.96
CA GLU A 30 8.45 -25.63 16.22
C GLU A 30 7.77 -24.25 16.07
N GLU A 31 7.49 -23.58 17.19
CA GLU A 31 6.84 -22.26 17.17
C GLU A 31 7.61 -21.24 16.32
N PRO A 32 6.92 -20.42 15.50
CA PRO A 32 7.58 -19.33 14.80
C PRO A 32 8.25 -18.40 15.82
N PRO A 33 9.42 -17.83 15.50
CA PRO A 33 10.11 -16.89 16.39
C PRO A 33 9.20 -15.71 16.75
N GLU A 34 9.50 -15.02 17.85
CA GLU A 34 8.78 -13.81 18.27
C GLU A 34 8.86 -12.69 17.20
N SER A 35 7.84 -11.82 17.13
CA SER A 35 7.91 -10.66 16.25
C SER A 35 8.96 -9.67 16.75
N THR A 36 9.81 -9.19 15.85
CA THR A 36 10.72 -8.07 16.14
C THR A 36 10.00 -6.72 16.13
N LEU A 37 8.74 -6.70 15.70
CA LEU A 37 7.90 -5.51 15.65
C LEU A 37 6.95 -5.46 16.85
N LYS A 38 7.11 -4.41 17.66
CA LYS A 38 6.24 -4.10 18.80
C LYS A 38 5.02 -3.32 18.33
N ILE A 39 3.90 -4.03 18.16
CA ILE A 39 2.67 -3.50 17.57
C ILE A 39 2.14 -2.26 18.30
N GLU A 40 2.30 -2.21 19.62
CA GLU A 40 1.93 -1.09 20.48
C GLU A 40 2.62 0.23 20.12
N GLU A 41 3.83 0.21 19.54
CA GLU A 41 4.55 1.42 19.10
C GLU A 41 3.99 2.02 17.79
N PHE A 42 3.11 1.26 17.10
CA PHE A 42 2.49 1.63 15.82
C PHE A 42 0.95 1.65 15.87
N THR A 43 0.35 1.53 17.06
CA THR A 43 -1.10 1.35 17.23
C THR A 43 -1.77 2.45 18.05
N VAL A 44 -2.87 2.99 17.52
CA VAL A 44 -3.79 3.89 18.22
C VAL A 44 -5.19 3.27 18.28
N SER A 45 -6.07 3.80 19.14
CA SER A 45 -7.52 3.58 19.01
C SER A 45 -8.20 4.94 18.85
N TRP A 46 -9.09 5.06 17.87
CA TRP A 46 -9.77 6.34 17.59
C TRP A 46 -10.81 6.72 18.66
N GLN A 47 -11.27 5.76 19.46
CA GLN A 47 -12.24 5.95 20.55
C GLN A 47 -11.60 6.17 21.94
N ARG A 48 -10.29 6.47 22.05
CA ARG A 48 -9.61 6.62 23.36
C ARG A 48 -10.25 7.72 24.23
N PRO A 49 -10.86 7.38 25.40
CA PRO A 49 -11.40 8.39 26.30
C PRO A 49 -10.31 9.34 26.81
N GLY A 50 -10.55 10.64 26.72
CA GLY A 50 -9.61 11.66 27.23
C GLY A 50 -8.41 11.98 26.33
N VAL A 51 -8.27 11.36 25.16
CA VAL A 51 -7.23 11.70 24.16
C VAL A 51 -7.88 12.44 22.98
N PRO A 52 -7.94 13.78 22.99
CA PRO A 52 -8.36 14.52 21.81
C PRO A 52 -7.34 14.35 20.68
N CYS A 53 -7.84 14.32 19.45
CA CYS A 53 -7.05 14.31 18.21
C CYS A 53 -6.15 13.07 18.02
N TRP A 54 -6.71 11.86 18.14
CA TRP A 54 -6.03 10.58 17.89
C TRP A 54 -5.31 10.55 16.54
N GLU A 55 -5.86 11.24 15.53
CA GLU A 55 -5.33 11.29 14.18
C GLU A 55 -3.98 12.06 14.11
N ASN A 56 -3.67 12.93 15.08
CA ASN A 56 -2.34 13.54 15.20
C ASN A 56 -1.27 12.55 15.73
N GLU A 57 -1.65 11.66 16.66
CA GLU A 57 -0.77 10.58 17.14
C GLU A 57 -0.52 9.59 16.00
N ALA A 58 -1.60 9.16 15.35
CA ALA A 58 -1.56 8.26 14.21
C ALA A 58 -0.73 8.80 13.04
N PHE A 59 -0.89 10.09 12.72
CA PHE A 59 -0.10 10.75 11.67
C PHE A 59 1.40 10.81 12.00
N LYS A 60 1.78 11.08 13.26
CA LYS A 60 3.20 11.03 13.68
C LYS A 60 3.80 9.64 13.55
N ILE A 61 3.02 8.59 13.85
CA ILE A 61 3.44 7.20 13.63
C ILE A 61 3.62 6.96 12.12
N PHE A 62 2.62 7.31 11.30
CA PHE A 62 2.66 7.14 9.85
C PHE A 62 3.86 7.90 9.21
N GLN A 63 4.11 9.15 9.58
CA GLN A 63 5.28 9.92 9.09
C GLN A 63 6.63 9.28 9.47
N ARG A 64 6.70 8.56 10.60
CA ARG A 64 7.91 7.87 11.06
C ARG A 64 8.10 6.52 10.39
N ALA A 65 7.04 5.72 10.33
CA ALA A 65 7.06 4.30 9.98
C ALA A 65 6.57 3.99 8.56
N GLY A 66 5.89 4.95 7.91
CA GLY A 66 5.14 4.76 6.67
C GLY A 66 3.88 3.90 6.81
N PHE A 67 3.50 3.51 8.03
CA PHE A 67 2.23 2.85 8.32
C PHE A 67 1.75 3.17 9.74
N VAL A 68 0.47 2.93 10.01
CA VAL A 68 -0.12 3.00 11.35
C VAL A 68 -1.32 2.04 11.45
N ILE A 69 -1.53 1.46 12.62
CA ILE A 69 -2.69 0.63 12.96
C ILE A 69 -3.67 1.47 13.78
N VAL A 70 -4.94 1.47 13.38
CA VAL A 70 -6.06 2.08 14.11
C VAL A 70 -6.99 0.97 14.52
N ASN A 71 -7.09 0.69 15.82
CA ASN A 71 -7.99 -0.32 16.37
C ASN A 71 -9.45 0.14 16.32
N ASP A 72 -10.36 -0.83 16.41
CA ASP A 72 -11.79 -0.63 16.63
C ASP A 72 -12.51 0.16 15.49
N VAL A 73 -11.96 0.12 14.27
CA VAL A 73 -12.48 0.86 13.10
C VAL A 73 -13.70 0.19 12.48
N LEU A 74 -13.72 -1.15 12.44
CA LEU A 74 -14.93 -1.94 12.16
C LEU A 74 -15.44 -2.55 13.47
N THR A 75 -16.76 -2.68 13.60
CA THR A 75 -17.37 -3.48 14.66
C THR A 75 -17.22 -4.99 14.39
N ASP A 76 -17.49 -5.83 15.39
CA ASP A 76 -17.51 -7.29 15.23
C ASP A 76 -18.50 -7.73 14.13
N ASP A 77 -19.72 -7.17 14.11
CA ASP A 77 -20.76 -7.45 13.09
C ASP A 77 -20.33 -7.02 11.68
N GLN A 78 -19.69 -5.87 11.54
CA GLN A 78 -19.12 -5.43 10.26
C GLN A 78 -17.98 -6.34 9.81
N SER A 79 -17.11 -6.74 10.74
CA SER A 79 -15.98 -7.63 10.47
C SER A 79 -16.44 -9.02 10.03
N GLU A 80 -17.46 -9.59 10.69
CA GLU A 80 -18.05 -10.89 10.37
C GLU A 80 -18.70 -10.88 8.97
N LYS A 81 -19.44 -9.81 8.63
CA LYS A 81 -20.04 -9.64 7.29
C LYS A 81 -18.99 -9.60 6.19
N VAL A 82 -17.96 -8.76 6.33
CA VAL A 82 -16.89 -8.68 5.33
C VAL A 82 -16.11 -10.00 5.25
N LEU A 83 -15.84 -10.66 6.39
CA LEU A 83 -15.20 -11.98 6.40
C LEU A 83 -16.00 -13.00 5.59
N LYS A 84 -17.31 -13.07 5.79
CA LYS A 84 -18.18 -13.98 5.04
C LYS A 84 -18.13 -13.68 3.52
N THR A 85 -18.21 -12.41 3.13
CA THR A 85 -18.08 -12.02 1.71
C THR A 85 -16.70 -12.40 1.15
N CYS A 86 -15.62 -12.23 1.93
CA CYS A 86 -14.28 -12.70 1.55
C CYS A 86 -14.22 -14.22 1.36
N GLU A 87 -14.85 -15.00 2.24
CA GLU A 87 -14.91 -16.47 2.15
C GLU A 87 -15.70 -16.95 0.91
N ASP A 88 -16.83 -16.30 0.62
CA ASP A 88 -17.68 -16.62 -0.53
C ASP A 88 -17.03 -16.25 -1.88
N VAL A 89 -16.29 -15.14 -1.93
CA VAL A 89 -15.51 -14.75 -3.11
C VAL A 89 -14.27 -15.65 -3.28
N ALA A 90 -13.53 -15.93 -2.22
CA ALA A 90 -12.34 -16.78 -2.31
C ALA A 90 -12.66 -18.20 -2.75
N ARG A 91 -13.84 -18.75 -2.37
CA ARG A 91 -14.31 -20.05 -2.88
C ARG A 91 -14.40 -20.07 -4.40
N GLN A 92 -14.98 -19.02 -5.00
CA GLN A 92 -15.11 -18.87 -6.46
C GLN A 92 -13.74 -18.72 -7.13
N ILE A 93 -12.85 -17.89 -6.56
CA ILE A 93 -11.50 -17.67 -7.10
C ILE A 93 -10.68 -18.97 -7.09
N ILE A 94 -10.71 -19.73 -5.98
CA ILE A 94 -9.99 -21.00 -5.83
C ILE A 94 -10.55 -22.09 -6.77
N GLU A 95 -11.86 -22.09 -7.02
CA GLU A 95 -12.50 -23.02 -7.95
C GLU A 95 -12.05 -22.78 -9.41
N ILE A 96 -11.79 -21.52 -9.78
CA ILE A 96 -11.35 -21.14 -11.14
C ILE A 96 -9.82 -21.30 -11.31
N ASP A 97 -8.99 -20.83 -10.36
CA ASP A 97 -7.54 -21.09 -10.36
C ASP A 97 -7.03 -21.51 -8.97
N PRO A 98 -6.95 -22.82 -8.68
CA PRO A 98 -6.52 -23.33 -7.37
C PRO A 98 -5.04 -23.12 -7.05
N ARG A 99 -4.26 -22.51 -7.96
CA ARG A 99 -2.82 -22.26 -7.77
C ARG A 99 -2.53 -20.91 -7.14
N GLY A 100 -3.36 -19.88 -7.39
CA GLY A 100 -3.19 -18.53 -6.87
C GLY A 100 -2.80 -17.51 -7.93
N ASN A 101 -3.54 -16.40 -7.97
CA ASN A 101 -3.38 -15.34 -8.97
C ASN A 101 -2.27 -14.31 -8.63
N ARG A 102 -1.65 -14.37 -7.45
CA ARG A 102 -0.50 -13.52 -7.06
C ARG A 102 0.78 -14.33 -6.85
N ALA A 103 0.68 -15.51 -6.25
CA ALA A 103 1.72 -16.53 -6.16
C ALA A 103 1.09 -17.85 -5.71
N LYS A 104 1.87 -18.94 -5.64
CA LYS A 104 1.40 -20.24 -5.13
C LYS A 104 0.69 -20.08 -3.76
N GLY A 105 -0.62 -20.36 -3.72
CA GLY A 105 -1.47 -20.25 -2.53
C GLY A 105 -1.75 -18.82 -2.04
N ARG A 106 -1.43 -17.79 -2.84
CA ARG A 106 -1.64 -16.37 -2.52
C ARG A 106 -2.45 -15.69 -3.61
N TYR A 107 -3.44 -14.91 -3.18
CA TYR A 107 -4.50 -14.41 -4.04
C TYR A 107 -4.78 -12.94 -3.75
N SER A 108 -4.98 -12.13 -4.79
CA SER A 108 -5.67 -10.84 -4.70
C SER A 108 -7.15 -11.02 -5.02
N ILE A 109 -8.01 -10.38 -4.24
CA ILE A 109 -9.47 -10.42 -4.38
C ILE A 109 -9.91 -9.46 -5.50
N GLY A 110 -9.36 -8.25 -5.53
CA GLY A 110 -9.73 -7.21 -6.52
C GLY A 110 -9.42 -7.64 -7.95
N THR A 111 -8.20 -8.13 -8.21
CA THR A 111 -7.76 -8.52 -9.57
C THR A 111 -8.40 -9.81 -10.09
N ALA A 112 -9.29 -10.45 -9.33
CA ALA A 112 -10.06 -11.58 -9.81
C ALA A 112 -11.37 -11.16 -10.51
N PHE A 113 -11.84 -9.93 -10.27
CA PHE A 113 -13.02 -9.36 -10.93
C PHE A 113 -12.64 -8.64 -12.23
N SER A 114 -13.56 -8.63 -13.19
CA SER A 114 -13.45 -7.89 -14.45
C SER A 114 -13.12 -6.41 -14.28
N SER A 115 -13.58 -5.79 -13.19
CA SER A 115 -13.31 -4.39 -12.86
C SER A 115 -11.97 -4.15 -12.17
N GLY A 116 -11.22 -5.20 -11.80
CA GLY A 116 -10.00 -5.10 -11.00
C GLY A 116 -10.23 -4.67 -9.55
N SER A 117 -11.47 -4.62 -9.08
CA SER A 117 -11.87 -4.12 -7.76
C SER A 117 -13.08 -4.88 -7.20
N SER A 118 -13.16 -4.95 -5.88
CA SER A 118 -14.26 -5.58 -5.12
C SER A 118 -15.24 -4.56 -4.53
N LEU A 119 -15.11 -3.25 -4.83
CA LEU A 119 -15.97 -2.20 -4.28
C LEU A 119 -17.41 -2.20 -4.81
N HIS A 120 -17.76 -3.06 -5.77
CA HIS A 120 -19.16 -3.35 -6.12
C HIS A 120 -19.85 -4.17 -5.02
N LEU A 121 -19.10 -4.98 -4.25
CA LEU A 121 -19.67 -5.84 -3.21
C LEU A 121 -20.22 -4.98 -2.06
N PRO A 122 -21.47 -5.21 -1.60
CA PRO A 122 -22.09 -4.41 -0.55
C PRO A 122 -21.22 -4.29 0.70
N GLU A 123 -20.72 -5.39 1.27
CA GLU A 123 -19.96 -5.35 2.52
C GLU A 123 -18.60 -4.61 2.37
N PHE A 124 -18.00 -4.64 1.17
CA PHE A 124 -16.78 -3.86 0.89
C PHE A 124 -17.09 -2.36 0.83
N SER A 125 -18.16 -1.98 0.12
CA SER A 125 -18.57 -0.58 -0.01
C SER A 125 -19.12 0.01 1.31
N GLU A 126 -20.02 -0.68 1.97
CA GLU A 126 -20.73 -0.23 3.18
C GLU A 126 -19.85 -0.25 4.44
N HIS A 127 -18.90 -1.18 4.55
CA HIS A 127 -18.11 -1.33 5.77
C HIS A 127 -16.65 -0.91 5.57
N LEU A 128 -15.96 -1.37 4.53
CA LEU A 128 -14.54 -1.01 4.34
C LEU A 128 -14.36 0.41 3.79
N LEU A 129 -15.08 0.75 2.72
CA LEU A 129 -15.09 2.11 2.18
C LEU A 129 -15.91 3.04 3.08
N GLY A 130 -16.98 2.53 3.71
CA GLY A 130 -17.75 3.21 4.76
C GLY A 130 -16.91 3.63 5.98
N ALA A 131 -15.91 2.84 6.39
CA ALA A 131 -14.95 3.20 7.44
C ALA A 131 -14.14 4.46 7.12
N GLY A 132 -14.16 4.95 5.87
CA GLY A 132 -13.68 6.27 5.49
C GLY A 132 -14.24 7.40 6.37
N VAL A 133 -15.47 7.29 6.90
CA VAL A 133 -16.02 8.29 7.84
C VAL A 133 -15.17 8.42 9.11
N ILE A 134 -14.62 7.31 9.63
CA ILE A 134 -13.73 7.30 10.79
C ILE A 134 -12.32 7.73 10.38
N LEU A 135 -11.83 7.27 9.22
CA LEU A 135 -10.44 7.46 8.79
C LEU A 135 -10.15 8.81 8.10
N GLU A 136 -11.17 9.54 7.63
CA GLU A 136 -11.06 10.82 6.92
C GLU A 136 -10.15 11.84 7.63
N PRO A 137 -10.18 12.05 8.97
CA PRO A 137 -9.30 13.01 9.65
C PRO A 137 -7.81 12.66 9.54
N LEU A 138 -7.48 11.37 9.53
CA LEU A 138 -6.11 10.87 9.36
C LEU A 138 -5.70 10.92 7.89
N LEU A 139 -6.55 10.44 6.97
CA LEU A 139 -6.30 10.52 5.52
C LEU A 139 -6.10 11.98 5.07
N CYS A 140 -6.90 12.91 5.58
CA CYS A 140 -6.73 14.35 5.31
C CYS A 140 -5.39 14.92 5.81
N LYS A 141 -4.77 14.34 6.84
CA LYS A 141 -3.42 14.72 7.30
C LYS A 141 -2.34 14.06 6.44
N ILE A 142 -2.52 12.80 6.06
CA ILE A 142 -1.60 12.06 5.20
C ILE A 142 -1.49 12.71 3.81
N PHE A 143 -2.61 13.11 3.22
CA PHE A 143 -2.69 13.76 1.91
C PHE A 143 -2.76 15.30 1.99
N HIS A 144 -2.27 15.91 3.08
CA HIS A 144 -2.22 17.37 3.18
C HIS A 144 -1.02 17.94 2.41
N LYS A 145 -1.28 18.78 1.40
CA LYS A 145 -0.27 19.56 0.69
C LYS A 145 -0.84 20.95 0.37
N ASP A 146 -0.03 21.99 0.50
CA ASP A 146 -0.35 23.37 0.10
C ASP A 146 -1.71 23.91 0.60
N GLY A 147 -2.10 23.52 1.82
CA GLY A 147 -3.34 23.96 2.47
C GLY A 147 -4.59 23.14 2.14
N LYS A 148 -4.53 22.15 1.23
CA LYS A 148 -5.64 21.25 0.86
C LYS A 148 -5.31 19.80 1.24
N ALA A 149 -6.34 19.00 1.52
CA ALA A 149 -6.25 17.54 1.59
C ALA A 149 -6.72 16.94 0.26
N ASP A 150 -5.77 16.41 -0.52
CA ASP A 150 -5.95 16.21 -1.97
C ASP A 150 -5.83 14.73 -2.36
N PHE A 151 -6.94 14.00 -2.26
CA PHE A 151 -6.97 12.55 -2.50
C PHE A 151 -8.36 12.02 -2.85
N GLN A 152 -8.37 10.93 -3.60
CA GLN A 152 -9.55 10.15 -3.97
C GLN A 152 -9.34 8.68 -3.59
N CYS A 153 -10.43 7.95 -3.41
CA CYS A 153 -10.42 6.49 -3.41
C CYS A 153 -10.12 6.00 -4.84
N TYR A 154 -9.29 4.98 -4.95
CA TYR A 154 -8.81 4.42 -6.22
C TYR A 154 -9.39 3.03 -6.51
N SER A 155 -9.29 2.10 -5.56
CA SER A 155 -9.75 0.71 -5.70
C SER A 155 -10.07 0.08 -4.34
N GLY A 156 -10.52 -1.17 -4.34
CA GLY A 156 -10.54 -2.01 -3.14
C GLY A 156 -10.53 -3.50 -3.50
N GLY A 157 -10.15 -4.34 -2.55
CA GLY A 157 -10.11 -5.80 -2.71
C GLY A 157 -9.18 -6.47 -1.71
N GLY A 158 -7.90 -6.10 -1.71
CA GLY A 158 -6.87 -6.70 -0.86
C GLY A 158 -6.57 -8.15 -1.21
N ASP A 159 -6.02 -8.90 -0.24
CA ASP A 159 -5.41 -10.22 -0.48
C ASP A 159 -5.84 -11.29 0.53
N PHE A 160 -5.75 -12.56 0.12
CA PHE A 160 -5.81 -13.72 1.02
C PHE A 160 -4.71 -14.75 0.76
N VAL A 161 -4.43 -15.55 1.79
CA VAL A 161 -3.46 -16.65 1.76
C VAL A 161 -4.08 -17.92 2.34
N VAL A 162 -4.02 -19.02 1.59
CA VAL A 162 -4.59 -20.31 2.01
C VAL A 162 -3.68 -21.02 3.03
N PRO A 163 -4.20 -22.00 3.79
CA PRO A 163 -3.38 -22.85 4.67
C PRO A 163 -2.19 -23.51 3.97
N GLY A 164 -1.10 -23.73 4.70
CA GLY A 164 0.04 -24.52 4.24
C GLY A 164 0.99 -23.80 3.26
N VAL A 165 0.88 -22.48 3.12
CA VAL A 165 1.87 -21.68 2.40
C VAL A 165 3.07 -21.46 3.33
N GLU A 166 4.20 -22.10 3.03
CA GLU A 166 5.43 -22.06 3.85
C GLU A 166 6.41 -20.96 3.40
N GLU A 167 6.22 -20.43 2.19
CA GLU A 167 7.12 -19.49 1.56
C GLU A 167 6.84 -18.04 1.98
N TYR A 168 7.87 -17.32 2.41
CA TYR A 168 7.81 -15.86 2.57
C TYR A 168 7.80 -15.22 1.18
N GLN A 169 6.92 -14.24 0.94
CA GLN A 169 7.07 -13.37 -0.24
C GLN A 169 8.35 -12.53 -0.10
N PRO A 170 9.07 -12.22 -1.20
CA PRO A 170 10.14 -11.23 -1.19
C PRO A 170 9.69 -9.88 -0.60
N LEU A 171 10.62 -9.11 -0.03
CA LEU A 171 10.33 -7.74 0.39
C LEU A 171 10.16 -6.83 -0.84
N HIS A 172 9.05 -6.10 -0.87
CA HIS A 172 8.69 -5.17 -1.94
C HIS A 172 7.91 -3.97 -1.38
N GLY A 173 7.87 -2.88 -2.14
CA GLY A 173 6.72 -1.96 -2.12
C GLY A 173 5.80 -2.32 -3.29
N ASP A 174 4.51 -1.97 -3.24
CA ASP A 174 3.58 -2.25 -4.35
C ASP A 174 3.88 -1.35 -5.57
N ILE A 175 4.54 -0.20 -5.36
CA ILE A 175 5.03 0.70 -6.44
C ILE A 175 6.54 0.95 -6.30
N GLU A 176 7.24 1.05 -7.44
CA GLU A 176 8.63 1.49 -7.50
C GLU A 176 8.71 2.87 -8.18
N MET A 177 8.92 3.94 -7.39
CA MET A 177 9.05 5.31 -7.89
C MET A 177 10.50 5.79 -7.79
N LYS A 178 11.19 5.94 -8.92
CA LYS A 178 12.58 6.42 -8.96
C LYS A 178 12.72 7.95 -8.93
N PHE A 179 11.68 8.69 -9.33
CA PHE A 179 11.74 10.15 -9.58
C PHE A 179 10.85 10.99 -8.65
N HIS A 180 9.97 10.35 -7.87
CA HIS A 180 9.14 11.02 -6.87
C HIS A 180 9.14 10.23 -5.57
N ASP A 181 10.22 10.35 -4.79
CA ASP A 181 10.24 9.92 -3.40
C ASP A 181 10.01 11.11 -2.45
N GLU A 182 9.02 11.96 -2.77
CA GLU A 182 8.48 12.89 -1.79
C GLU A 182 7.96 12.08 -0.60
N LYS A 183 8.50 12.30 0.59
CA LYS A 183 8.12 11.50 1.76
C LYS A 183 6.65 11.68 2.11
N MET A 184 6.12 12.89 2.00
CA MET A 184 4.73 13.26 2.27
C MET A 184 4.28 14.36 1.28
N PRO A 185 3.03 14.34 0.78
CA PRO A 185 2.09 13.23 0.88
C PRO A 185 2.61 12.01 0.10
N PRO A 186 2.31 10.77 0.53
CA PRO A 186 2.57 9.60 -0.30
C PRO A 186 1.76 9.68 -1.60
N PRO A 187 2.24 9.11 -2.71
CA PRO A 187 1.46 9.05 -3.96
C PRO A 187 0.18 8.21 -3.77
N PHE A 188 0.25 7.20 -2.89
CA PHE A 188 -0.78 6.17 -2.76
C PHE A 188 -0.74 5.54 -1.36
N VAL A 189 -1.90 5.31 -0.77
CA VAL A 189 -2.10 4.67 0.54
C VAL A 189 -3.11 3.56 0.40
N SER A 190 -2.81 2.39 0.93
CA SER A 190 -3.73 1.26 0.94
C SER A 190 -4.07 0.92 2.39
N VAL A 191 -5.36 0.81 2.68
CA VAL A 191 -5.93 0.60 4.01
C VAL A 191 -6.40 -0.84 4.08
N ASN A 192 -5.66 -1.70 4.77
CA ASN A 192 -6.07 -3.09 5.02
C ASN A 192 -6.95 -3.18 6.27
N PHE A 193 -7.91 -4.11 6.28
CA PHE A 193 -8.79 -4.33 7.42
C PHE A 193 -8.64 -5.75 7.98
N CYS A 194 -8.45 -5.86 9.29
CA CYS A 194 -8.33 -7.12 10.00
C CYS A 194 -9.73 -7.70 10.26
N VAL A 195 -10.32 -8.35 9.25
CA VAL A 195 -11.62 -9.07 9.38
C VAL A 195 -11.49 -10.39 10.15
N GLN A 196 -10.26 -10.78 10.46
CA GLN A 196 -9.84 -11.84 11.37
C GLN A 196 -8.65 -11.30 12.18
N PRO A 197 -8.37 -11.80 13.40
CA PRO A 197 -7.15 -11.42 14.12
C PRO A 197 -5.90 -11.83 13.33
N LEU A 198 -4.90 -10.95 13.25
CA LEU A 198 -3.57 -11.31 12.79
C LEU A 198 -2.80 -11.92 13.97
N THR A 199 -2.37 -13.16 13.79
CA THR A 199 -1.68 -13.98 14.80
C THR A 199 -0.29 -14.35 14.30
N THR A 200 0.56 -14.90 15.16
CA THR A 200 1.88 -15.42 14.76
C THR A 200 1.82 -16.50 13.66
N TRP A 201 0.66 -17.17 13.51
CA TRP A 201 0.51 -18.42 12.75
C TRP A 201 -0.20 -18.27 11.40
N ASN A 202 -1.15 -17.33 11.26
CA ASN A 202 -2.02 -17.22 10.08
C ASN A 202 -1.45 -16.36 8.94
N GLY A 203 -0.12 -16.30 8.78
CA GLY A 203 0.53 -15.50 7.74
C GLY A 203 0.29 -14.00 7.87
N PRO A 204 0.57 -13.38 9.04
CA PRO A 204 0.49 -11.93 9.21
C PRO A 204 1.43 -11.25 8.22
N ILE A 205 1.03 -10.11 7.65
CA ILE A 205 1.94 -9.31 6.81
C ILE A 205 3.14 -8.86 7.66
N ARG A 206 4.35 -8.88 7.09
CA ARG A 206 5.52 -8.23 7.70
C ARG A 206 5.77 -6.89 7.05
N MET A 207 6.21 -5.92 7.83
CA MET A 207 6.49 -4.54 7.40
C MET A 207 7.81 -4.06 8.01
N VAL A 208 8.59 -3.29 7.27
CA VAL A 208 9.86 -2.72 7.75
C VAL A 208 9.66 -1.21 8.02
N PRO A 209 9.56 -0.77 9.29
CA PRO A 209 9.21 0.62 9.60
C PRO A 209 10.14 1.65 8.99
N GLY A 210 9.58 2.56 8.19
CA GLY A 210 10.28 3.70 7.60
C GLY A 210 11.30 3.34 6.53
N LYS A 211 11.20 2.15 5.93
CA LYS A 211 12.11 1.66 4.88
C LYS A 211 11.38 1.43 3.57
N THR A 212 11.91 1.99 2.49
CA THR A 212 11.39 1.82 1.12
C THR A 212 12.33 0.97 0.27
N ARG A 213 11.98 0.73 -1.00
CA ARG A 213 12.85 0.06 -1.97
C ARG A 213 14.24 0.69 -2.10
N LEU A 214 14.41 1.98 -1.78
CA LEU A 214 15.69 2.69 -1.82
C LEU A 214 16.64 2.33 -0.68
N ASP A 215 16.12 1.89 0.47
CA ASP A 215 16.91 1.42 1.61
C ASP A 215 17.45 0.00 1.43
N TRP A 216 17.04 -0.71 0.37
CA TRP A 216 17.28 -2.13 0.21
C TRP A 216 18.13 -2.45 -1.02
N ASP A 217 19.25 -3.15 -0.83
CA ASP A 217 20.14 -3.50 -1.95
C ASP A 217 19.71 -4.77 -2.71
N GLY A 218 18.64 -5.43 -2.26
CA GLY A 218 18.10 -6.64 -2.88
C GLY A 218 18.83 -7.93 -2.52
N ARG A 219 19.79 -7.92 -1.57
CA ARG A 219 20.58 -9.11 -1.21
C ARG A 219 19.89 -9.97 -0.13
N THR A 220 20.50 -10.12 1.04
CA THR A 220 20.09 -11.09 2.06
C THR A 220 19.21 -10.44 3.11
N GLU A 221 17.89 -10.64 3.02
CA GLU A 221 16.90 -10.08 3.96
C GLU A 221 17.37 -10.18 5.42
N PRO A 222 17.48 -9.05 6.15
CA PRO A 222 17.87 -9.06 7.56
C PRO A 222 16.86 -9.84 8.40
N ILE A 223 17.34 -10.60 9.37
CA ILE A 223 16.48 -11.49 10.19
C ILE A 223 15.43 -10.69 10.97
N GLU A 224 15.80 -9.48 11.39
CA GLU A 224 14.94 -8.54 12.08
C GLU A 224 13.86 -7.95 11.18
N TRP A 225 14.07 -7.87 9.86
CA TRP A 225 13.02 -7.48 8.89
C TRP A 225 12.12 -8.67 8.56
N ARG A 226 12.71 -9.86 8.39
CA ARG A 226 11.99 -11.11 8.16
C ARG A 226 11.00 -11.44 9.28
N HIS A 227 11.33 -11.09 10.51
CA HIS A 227 10.50 -11.34 11.69
C HIS A 227 9.56 -10.19 12.06
N SER A 228 9.63 -9.03 11.38
CA SER A 228 8.89 -7.79 11.67
C SER A 228 7.41 -7.87 11.28
N ARG A 229 6.66 -8.76 11.94
CA ARG A 229 5.28 -9.14 11.61
C ARG A 229 4.25 -8.29 12.33
N LEU A 230 3.14 -7.99 11.64
CA LEU A 230 1.94 -7.41 12.23
C LEU A 230 1.17 -8.47 13.04
N CYS A 231 1.66 -8.84 14.22
CA CYS A 231 0.96 -9.73 15.15
C CYS A 231 1.40 -9.48 16.61
N PRO A 232 0.48 -9.57 17.60
CA PRO A 232 -0.96 -9.72 17.43
C PRO A 232 -1.63 -8.41 16.98
N VAL A 233 -2.61 -8.50 16.07
CA VAL A 233 -3.51 -7.38 15.72
C VAL A 233 -4.95 -7.86 15.85
N PRO A 234 -5.85 -7.16 16.57
CA PRO A 234 -7.21 -7.61 16.79
C PRO A 234 -8.07 -7.52 15.52
N VAL A 235 -9.20 -8.22 15.55
CA VAL A 235 -10.28 -8.02 14.58
C VAL A 235 -10.79 -6.56 14.64
N GLY A 236 -11.26 -6.04 13.52
CA GLY A 236 -11.79 -4.67 13.41
C GLY A 236 -10.73 -3.57 13.26
N ALA A 237 -9.45 -3.88 13.40
CA ALA A 237 -8.36 -2.91 13.19
C ALA A 237 -8.12 -2.60 11.71
N ALA A 238 -7.83 -1.34 11.39
CA ALA A 238 -7.39 -0.87 10.08
C ALA A 238 -5.89 -0.55 10.08
N LEU A 239 -5.15 -1.10 9.12
CA LEU A 239 -3.74 -0.77 8.84
C LEU A 239 -3.70 0.18 7.65
N LEU A 240 -3.30 1.43 7.87
CA LEU A 240 -3.01 2.38 6.79
C LEU A 240 -1.53 2.29 6.46
N ARG A 241 -1.16 1.95 5.20
CA ARG A 241 0.24 1.90 4.74
C ARG A 241 0.49 2.76 3.51
N ASP A 242 1.60 3.50 3.51
CA ASP A 242 2.26 3.96 2.30
C ASP A 242 2.77 2.73 1.54
N VAL A 243 2.32 2.56 0.31
CA VAL A 243 2.58 1.36 -0.48
C VAL A 243 4.04 1.23 -0.95
N ARG A 244 4.87 2.28 -0.79
CA ARG A 244 6.33 2.23 -1.05
C ARG A 244 7.11 1.50 0.05
N ILE A 245 6.51 1.32 1.22
CA ILE A 245 7.18 0.72 2.38
C ILE A 245 7.40 -0.77 2.15
N LEU A 246 8.60 -1.23 2.48
CA LEU A 246 8.99 -2.63 2.35
C LEU A 246 8.11 -3.51 3.23
N HIS A 247 7.42 -4.44 2.59
CA HIS A 247 6.56 -5.40 3.24
C HIS A 247 6.56 -6.74 2.49
N GLY A 248 5.86 -7.72 3.04
CA GLY A 248 5.56 -8.96 2.33
C GLY A 248 4.77 -9.97 3.16
N GLY A 249 4.00 -10.82 2.51
CA GLY A 249 3.31 -11.93 3.16
C GLY A 249 4.27 -12.94 3.78
N THR A 250 3.93 -13.42 4.97
CA THR A 250 4.64 -14.50 5.69
C THR A 250 3.88 -15.83 5.58
N PRO A 251 4.44 -16.95 6.07
CA PRO A 251 3.81 -18.26 5.97
C PRO A 251 2.47 -18.37 6.70
N ASN A 252 1.46 -18.98 6.08
CA ASN A 252 0.21 -19.33 6.75
C ASN A 252 0.29 -20.79 7.23
N LEU A 253 0.74 -20.95 8.47
CA LEU A 253 0.87 -22.22 9.17
C LEU A 253 -0.42 -22.63 9.90
N SER A 254 -1.47 -21.79 9.83
CA SER A 254 -2.78 -22.10 10.40
C SER A 254 -3.60 -22.99 9.47
N ASN A 255 -4.69 -23.58 10.00
CA ASN A 255 -5.65 -24.36 9.24
C ASN A 255 -6.79 -23.53 8.60
N LYS A 256 -6.68 -22.19 8.56
CA LYS A 256 -7.68 -21.29 7.98
C LYS A 256 -7.09 -20.40 6.89
N ILE A 257 -7.91 -19.99 5.93
CA ILE A 257 -7.55 -18.89 5.02
C ILE A 257 -7.45 -17.61 5.86
N ARG A 258 -6.37 -16.84 5.67
CA ARG A 258 -6.25 -15.50 6.24
C ARG A 258 -6.62 -14.46 5.20
N PHE A 259 -7.65 -13.68 5.49
CA PHE A 259 -8.09 -12.54 4.70
C PHE A 259 -7.48 -11.24 5.20
N LEU A 260 -7.17 -10.33 4.28
CA LEU A 260 -6.73 -8.97 4.59
C LEU A 260 -7.24 -8.02 3.48
N PRO A 261 -8.57 -7.83 3.37
CA PRO A 261 -9.16 -6.98 2.36
C PRO A 261 -8.72 -5.52 2.53
N SER A 262 -8.79 -4.73 1.46
CA SER A 262 -8.35 -3.33 1.48
C SER A 262 -9.24 -2.36 0.72
N VAL A 263 -9.08 -1.08 1.06
CA VAL A 263 -9.54 0.09 0.28
C VAL A 263 -8.34 0.99 0.03
N GLU A 264 -8.25 1.58 -1.14
CA GLU A 264 -7.07 2.27 -1.62
C GLU A 264 -7.36 3.72 -1.95
N PHE A 265 -6.39 4.59 -1.68
CA PHE A 265 -6.49 6.03 -1.86
C PHE A 265 -5.25 6.56 -2.59
N VAL A 266 -5.48 7.42 -3.56
CA VAL A 266 -4.46 8.04 -4.42
C VAL A 266 -4.44 9.55 -4.20
N SER A 267 -3.25 10.14 -4.20
CA SER A 267 -3.08 11.61 -4.22
C SER A 267 -3.62 12.18 -5.53
N GLU A 268 -4.46 13.22 -5.47
CA GLU A 268 -5.01 13.88 -6.67
C GLU A 268 -3.88 14.43 -7.55
N ALA A 269 -2.86 15.06 -6.96
CA ALA A 269 -1.69 15.54 -7.69
C ALA A 269 -0.92 14.42 -8.41
N PHE A 270 -0.78 13.25 -7.77
CA PHE A 270 -0.13 12.09 -8.39
C PHE A 270 -0.97 11.52 -9.55
N GLN A 271 -2.29 11.42 -9.37
CA GLN A 271 -3.19 10.95 -10.41
C GLN A 271 -3.25 11.90 -11.62
N ILE A 272 -3.22 13.22 -11.38
CA ILE A 272 -3.15 14.25 -12.44
C ILE A 272 -1.83 14.18 -13.20
N GLN A 273 -0.72 13.86 -12.53
CA GLN A 273 0.59 13.71 -13.17
C GLN A 273 0.70 12.41 -14.01
N TYR A 274 0.01 11.34 -13.60
CA TYR A 274 0.09 10.01 -14.25
C TYR A 274 -1.28 9.42 -14.63
N PRO A 275 -2.12 10.13 -15.41
CA PRO A 275 -3.53 9.79 -15.60
C PRO A 275 -3.75 8.50 -16.41
N GLU A 276 -2.86 8.19 -17.36
CA GLU A 276 -2.91 6.94 -18.15
C GLU A 276 -2.52 5.70 -17.33
N TRP A 277 -1.78 5.89 -16.24
CA TRP A 277 -1.20 4.80 -15.43
C TRP A 277 -2.03 4.51 -14.17
N TRP A 278 -2.73 5.51 -13.64
CA TRP A 278 -3.70 5.39 -12.55
C TRP A 278 -5.10 5.91 -12.93
N PRO A 279 -5.75 5.36 -13.97
CA PRO A 279 -7.12 5.70 -14.32
C PRO A 279 -8.09 5.30 -13.18
N PRO A 280 -9.17 6.07 -12.92
CA PRO A 280 -10.16 5.72 -11.91
C PRO A 280 -10.80 4.35 -12.18
N VAL A 281 -10.82 3.46 -11.19
CA VAL A 281 -11.38 2.12 -11.33
C VAL A 281 -12.90 2.18 -11.26
N ARG A 282 -13.57 2.14 -12.42
CA ARG A 282 -15.03 2.23 -12.59
C ARG A 282 -15.71 0.94 -12.09
N CYS A 283 -15.96 0.84 -10.79
CA CYS A 283 -16.32 -0.41 -10.11
C CYS A 283 -17.46 -0.31 -9.08
N ILE A 284 -18.03 0.87 -8.81
CA ILE A 284 -19.13 1.04 -7.84
C ILE A 284 -20.44 1.27 -8.60
N THR A 285 -21.49 0.50 -8.32
CA THR A 285 -22.81 0.75 -8.96
C THR A 285 -23.40 2.07 -8.47
N GLN A 286 -24.20 2.77 -9.31
CA GLN A 286 -24.88 4.01 -8.89
C GLN A 286 -25.72 3.79 -7.62
N ARG A 287 -26.42 2.66 -7.51
CA ARG A 287 -27.19 2.27 -6.32
C ARG A 287 -26.31 2.15 -5.07
N THR A 288 -25.15 1.51 -5.20
CA THR A 288 -24.18 1.37 -4.10
C THR A 288 -23.68 2.74 -3.67
N TYR A 289 -23.26 3.58 -4.63
CA TYR A 289 -22.77 4.94 -4.37
C TYR A 289 -23.82 5.82 -3.68
N ASP A 290 -25.07 5.78 -4.12
CA ASP A 290 -26.15 6.59 -3.55
C ASP A 290 -26.48 6.23 -2.08
N ALA A 291 -26.13 5.02 -1.64
CA ALA A 291 -26.31 4.57 -0.26
C ALA A 291 -25.15 4.96 0.69
N LEU A 292 -24.00 5.39 0.17
CA LEU A 292 -22.84 5.76 0.98
C LEU A 292 -23.01 7.12 1.68
N ASP A 293 -22.30 7.32 2.80
CA ASP A 293 -22.22 8.62 3.46
C ASP A 293 -21.64 9.69 2.52
N LYS A 294 -22.08 10.95 2.65
CA LYS A 294 -21.63 12.06 1.80
C LYS A 294 -20.13 12.35 1.89
N THR A 295 -19.47 11.98 2.98
CA THR A 295 -18.00 12.05 3.12
C THR A 295 -17.33 11.02 2.23
N VAL A 296 -17.87 9.81 2.22
CA VAL A 296 -17.37 8.69 1.41
C VAL A 296 -17.65 8.94 -0.08
N GLN A 297 -18.86 9.38 -0.44
CA GLN A 297 -19.23 9.77 -1.81
C GLN A 297 -18.26 10.78 -2.42
N ARG A 298 -17.83 11.80 -1.64
CA ARG A 298 -16.85 12.81 -2.08
C ARG A 298 -15.48 12.23 -2.46
N ARG A 299 -15.12 11.05 -1.94
CA ARG A 299 -13.85 10.37 -2.23
C ARG A 299 -13.98 9.28 -3.30
N CYS A 300 -15.17 8.75 -3.59
CA CYS A 300 -15.34 7.63 -4.54
C CYS A 300 -16.16 7.96 -5.79
N LYS A 301 -16.57 9.22 -6.01
CA LYS A 301 -17.35 9.63 -7.18
C LYS A 301 -16.72 9.24 -8.52
N GLY A 302 -15.39 9.25 -8.63
CA GLY A 302 -14.69 8.81 -9.84
C GLY A 302 -14.87 7.32 -10.16
N LEU A 303 -15.17 6.50 -9.15
CA LEU A 303 -15.27 5.05 -9.25
C LEU A 303 -16.68 4.54 -9.62
N VAL A 304 -17.67 5.43 -9.76
CA VAL A 304 -19.02 5.02 -10.20
C VAL A 304 -18.94 4.45 -11.62
N ALA A 305 -19.39 3.21 -11.79
CA ALA A 305 -19.41 2.51 -13.06
C ALA A 305 -20.55 3.03 -13.96
N ASP A 306 -20.34 2.95 -15.27
CA ASP A 306 -21.35 3.34 -16.25
C ASP A 306 -22.50 2.30 -16.28
N ASP A 307 -23.71 2.72 -16.65
CA ASP A 307 -24.90 1.87 -16.62
C ASP A 307 -24.72 0.59 -17.47
N GLY A 308 -24.89 -0.57 -16.83
CA GLY A 308 -24.73 -1.89 -17.47
C GLY A 308 -23.29 -2.39 -17.59
N ALA A 309 -22.31 -1.71 -17.00
CA ALA A 309 -20.93 -2.21 -16.93
C ALA A 309 -20.83 -3.54 -16.15
N ASP A 310 -20.05 -4.48 -16.69
CA ASP A 310 -19.78 -5.76 -16.06
C ASP A 310 -18.68 -5.64 -15.00
N VAL A 311 -19.08 -5.32 -13.76
CA VAL A 311 -18.16 -5.13 -12.62
C VAL A 311 -18.08 -6.32 -11.67
N GLU A 312 -19.09 -7.21 -11.69
CA GLU A 312 -19.33 -8.27 -10.70
C GLU A 312 -18.77 -9.65 -11.11
N ASN A 313 -18.53 -9.89 -12.41
CA ASN A 313 -18.05 -11.20 -12.85
C ASN A 313 -16.60 -11.44 -12.45
N VAL A 314 -16.36 -12.57 -11.77
CA VAL A 314 -15.02 -13.11 -11.55
C VAL A 314 -14.48 -13.62 -12.90
N LYS A 315 -13.51 -12.91 -13.47
CA LYS A 315 -12.85 -13.26 -14.74
C LYS A 315 -11.36 -13.38 -14.50
N ILE A 316 -10.89 -14.62 -14.41
CA ILE A 316 -9.46 -14.92 -14.31
C ILE A 316 -8.88 -15.04 -15.73
N ASP A 317 -8.78 -13.90 -16.42
CA ASP A 317 -8.19 -13.80 -17.76
C ASP A 317 -6.65 -13.71 -17.67
N PHE A 318 -5.98 -14.85 -17.86
CA PHE A 318 -4.51 -14.93 -17.89
C PHE A 318 -3.92 -14.96 -19.31
N GLU A 319 -4.04 -13.85 -20.04
CA GLU A 319 -3.02 -13.45 -21.03
C GLU A 319 -2.08 -12.39 -20.45
N PHE A 320 -1.67 -12.56 -19.19
CA PHE A 320 -0.53 -11.82 -18.65
C PHE A 320 0.78 -12.41 -19.21
N GLU A 321 1.52 -11.60 -19.95
CA GLU A 321 2.78 -11.93 -20.62
C GLU A 321 3.97 -12.06 -19.62
N GLN A 322 3.79 -12.87 -18.57
CA GLN A 322 4.76 -13.09 -17.49
C GLN A 322 5.06 -14.59 -17.26
N ARG A 323 5.06 -15.42 -18.31
CA ARG A 323 5.66 -16.79 -18.26
C ARG A 323 7.21 -16.79 -18.14
N GLY A 324 7.81 -15.73 -17.61
CA GLY A 324 9.26 -15.57 -17.52
C GLY A 324 9.76 -14.38 -16.69
N LYS A 325 8.94 -13.81 -15.80
CA LYS A 325 9.37 -12.78 -14.84
C LYS A 325 9.17 -13.28 -13.40
N GLU A 326 10.09 -12.91 -12.52
CA GLU A 326 10.16 -13.36 -11.12
C GLU A 326 8.86 -13.02 -10.34
N PRO A 327 8.42 -13.88 -9.40
CA PRO A 327 7.14 -13.71 -8.71
C PRO A 327 7.21 -12.60 -7.66
N GLY A 328 6.75 -11.39 -8.01
CA GLY A 328 6.66 -10.29 -7.03
C GLY A 328 6.15 -8.93 -7.52
N SER A 329 5.92 -8.71 -8.82
CA SER A 329 5.60 -7.37 -9.34
C SER A 329 4.16 -7.22 -9.85
N LEU A 330 3.30 -6.62 -9.01
CA LEU A 330 2.32 -5.63 -9.49
C LEU A 330 2.97 -4.25 -9.71
N ALA A 331 4.30 -4.15 -9.52
CA ALA A 331 5.10 -2.97 -9.78
C ALA A 331 4.98 -2.53 -11.25
N VAL A 332 4.08 -1.58 -11.48
CA VAL A 332 3.99 -0.81 -12.72
C VAL A 332 5.33 -0.09 -12.87
N SER A 333 6.18 -0.59 -13.76
CA SER A 333 7.55 -0.11 -13.91
C SER A 333 7.54 1.24 -14.62
N LEU A 334 7.57 2.32 -13.84
CA LEU A 334 7.62 3.69 -14.37
C LEU A 334 8.83 3.90 -15.30
N PRO A 335 8.71 4.77 -16.33
CA PRO A 335 9.79 4.99 -17.27
C PRO A 335 11.02 5.52 -16.53
N THR A 336 12.21 5.08 -16.92
CA THR A 336 13.47 5.52 -16.29
C THR A 336 13.96 6.89 -16.76
N SER A 337 13.07 7.69 -17.34
CA SER A 337 13.33 9.00 -17.94
C SER A 337 12.17 9.93 -17.59
N GLU A 338 12.49 11.17 -17.26
CA GLU A 338 11.48 12.23 -17.12
C GLU A 338 10.65 12.35 -18.40
N PRO A 339 9.34 12.62 -18.34
CA PRO A 339 8.64 13.17 -19.49
C PRO A 339 9.26 14.53 -19.82
N GLU A 340 9.57 14.77 -21.10
CA GLU A 340 10.02 16.09 -21.54
C GLU A 340 8.93 17.12 -21.22
N LEU A 341 9.16 17.93 -20.19
CA LEU A 341 8.29 19.07 -19.90
C LEU A 341 8.33 19.99 -21.13
N PRO A 342 7.18 20.38 -21.71
CA PRO A 342 7.18 21.35 -22.78
C PRO A 342 7.85 22.63 -22.27
N ALA A 343 8.82 23.14 -23.03
CA ALA A 343 9.53 24.36 -22.67
C ALA A 343 8.51 25.47 -22.41
N PRO A 344 8.67 26.29 -21.35
CA PRO A 344 7.71 27.33 -21.05
C PRO A 344 7.60 28.29 -22.24
N GLU A 345 6.39 28.45 -22.77
CA GLU A 345 6.11 29.48 -23.76
C GLU A 345 6.48 30.83 -23.13
N LEU A 346 7.53 31.45 -23.67
CA LEU A 346 7.91 32.81 -23.32
C LEU A 346 6.76 33.72 -23.75
N LEU A 347 5.96 34.13 -22.76
CA LEU A 347 5.00 35.21 -22.90
C LEU A 347 5.74 36.44 -23.43
N ALA A 348 5.54 36.73 -24.71
CA ALA A 348 6.09 37.91 -25.35
C ALA A 348 5.47 39.14 -24.70
N THR A 349 6.26 39.82 -23.86
CA THR A 349 5.92 41.16 -23.39
C THR A 349 6.01 42.11 -24.58
N GLU A 350 4.86 42.58 -25.06
CA GLU A 350 4.82 43.67 -26.04
C GLU A 350 5.48 44.90 -25.42
N GLN A 351 6.62 45.32 -25.99
CA GLN A 351 7.25 46.59 -25.65
C GLN A 351 6.63 47.67 -26.53
N ASP A 352 6.03 48.67 -25.87
CA ASP A 352 5.47 49.87 -26.50
C ASP A 352 6.59 50.90 -26.71
N ASP A 353 6.87 51.26 -27.97
CA ASP A 353 7.95 52.17 -28.35
C ASP A 353 7.50 53.64 -28.23
N GLY A 354 8.02 54.35 -27.22
CA GLY A 354 7.80 55.79 -26.99
C GLY A 354 9.11 56.53 -26.66
N PRO A 355 9.44 57.67 -27.31
CA PRO A 355 10.84 58.11 -27.42
C PRO A 355 11.39 59.04 -26.32
N THR A 356 12.71 59.04 -26.28
CA THR A 356 13.70 59.80 -25.48
C THR A 356 13.54 61.33 -25.35
N GLU A 357 13.82 61.84 -24.15
CA GLU A 357 14.53 63.10 -23.77
C GLU A 357 14.53 63.17 -22.21
N ASP A 358 15.40 63.84 -21.44
CA ASP A 358 16.79 64.33 -21.58
C ASP A 358 17.39 64.35 -20.14
N SER A 359 18.71 64.44 -20.04
CA SER A 359 19.53 64.58 -18.82
C SER A 359 19.06 65.62 -17.78
N ARG A 360 19.31 65.32 -16.49
CA ARG A 360 20.16 66.17 -15.59
C ARG A 360 20.37 65.68 -14.15
N THR A 361 21.65 65.76 -13.76
CA THR A 361 22.25 66.09 -12.45
C THR A 361 21.85 65.36 -11.16
N VAL A 362 22.89 64.72 -10.61
CA VAL A 362 23.13 64.41 -9.19
C VAL A 362 23.15 65.69 -8.34
N GLU A 363 22.61 65.64 -7.12
CA GLU A 363 23.15 66.36 -5.96
C GLU A 363 22.87 65.56 -4.68
N GLU A 364 23.87 65.46 -3.79
CA GLU A 364 23.78 64.85 -2.47
C GLU A 364 23.14 65.83 -1.47
N ILE A 365 22.66 65.36 -0.30
CA ILE A 365 23.06 65.91 1.03
C ILE A 365 22.39 65.17 2.22
N GLU A 366 23.28 64.68 3.10
CA GLU A 366 23.21 64.46 4.55
C GLU A 366 22.12 63.60 5.24
N GLU A 367 22.63 62.57 5.92
CA GLU A 367 22.05 61.96 7.12
C GLU A 367 21.94 62.97 8.28
N LYS A 368 20.87 62.90 9.07
CA LYS A 368 20.93 63.05 10.55
C LYS A 368 20.00 62.07 11.24
N GLY A 369 20.55 61.14 12.00
CA GLY A 369 19.80 60.30 12.91
C GLY A 369 19.53 60.99 14.26
N SER A 370 18.52 60.50 14.98
CA SER A 370 18.39 60.71 16.42
C SER A 370 17.64 59.54 17.05
N GLU A 371 18.32 58.80 17.92
CA GLU A 371 17.69 57.83 18.83
C GLU A 371 16.89 58.57 19.91
N ALA A 372 15.73 58.04 20.30
CA ALA A 372 15.19 58.18 21.66
C ALA A 372 14.04 57.18 21.89
N SER A 373 14.28 56.17 22.74
CA SER A 373 13.24 55.59 23.59
C SER A 373 13.29 56.34 24.95
N PRO A 374 12.22 56.37 25.77
CA PRO A 374 11.98 55.22 26.64
C PRO A 374 10.51 54.89 27.00
N GLU A 375 10.35 53.65 27.44
CA GLU A 375 9.46 53.11 28.49
C GLU A 375 8.33 53.97 29.09
N GLY A 376 7.14 53.36 29.16
CA GLY A 376 6.03 53.79 30.02
C GLY A 376 5.20 52.62 30.54
N ARG A 377 5.38 52.25 31.81
CA ARG A 377 4.50 51.30 32.54
C ARG A 377 3.17 51.95 32.90
N THR A 378 2.09 51.16 32.91
CA THR A 378 1.08 51.24 34.00
C THR A 378 0.31 49.93 34.13
N GLU A 379 -0.08 49.60 35.36
CA GLU A 379 -0.70 48.32 35.76
C GLU A 379 -2.18 48.50 36.14
N PHE A 380 -2.85 47.37 36.41
CA PHE A 380 -4.09 47.20 37.18
C PHE A 380 -5.38 47.89 36.69
N PHE A 381 -6.30 47.10 36.16
CA PHE A 381 -7.42 46.55 36.96
C PHE A 381 -7.89 45.19 36.42
#